data_AF-A0A9E3EBZ6-F1
#
_entry.id   AF-A0A9E3EBZ6-F1
#
_cell.length_a   1.000
_cell.length_b   1.000
_cell.length_c   1.000
_cell.angle_alpha   90.00
_cell.angle_beta   90.00
_cell.angle_gamma   90.00
#
_symmetry.space_group_name_H-M   'P 1'
#
loop_
_entity.id
_entity.type
_entity.pdbx_description
1 polymer ?
#
loop_
_entity_poly.entity_id
_entity_poly.type
_entity_poly.pdbx_seq_one_letter_code
_entity_poly.pdbx_strand_id
1 'polypeptide(L)'
;EGRNLGAQIAEATFASAESFEAGQQYYADLKARAAALGRDPDRISVMPGLSPIVADTDEEAQAIAEAQAGALDLDKLLVQLGRAFNYHDFKQYPLDGPFPDVSHLTLNSYKGHAERIIRGVRADGLTLRQAAYRYGVWRSDFIGSPKTVADKIQQWFEGRAADGFILRVTRPADFARFREQVVPILQERGLFRTEYEHDTLRGHLGLPIPQNRWAERRQPSLVAAE
;
A
#
# COMPACT_ATOMS: atom_id res chain seq x y z
N GLU A 1 9.35 -13.65 -7.41
CA GLU A 1 8.22 -14.23 -8.19
C GLU A 1 7.02 -13.28 -8.25
N GLY A 2 6.38 -12.91 -7.13
CA GLY A 2 5.19 -12.04 -7.14
C GLY A 2 5.34 -10.69 -7.85
N ARG A 3 6.46 -9.97 -7.62
CA ARG A 3 6.73 -8.69 -8.32
C ARG A 3 6.99 -8.85 -9.81
N ASN A 4 7.58 -9.96 -10.26
CA ASN A 4 7.76 -10.23 -11.69
C ASN A 4 6.43 -10.50 -12.37
N LEU A 5 5.56 -11.27 -11.72
CA LEU A 5 4.18 -11.47 -12.21
C LEU A 5 3.44 -10.13 -12.28
N GLY A 6 3.49 -9.33 -11.21
CA GLY A 6 2.91 -7.99 -11.19
C GLY A 6 3.45 -7.10 -12.33
N ALA A 7 4.76 -7.07 -12.53
CA ALA A 7 5.38 -6.35 -13.62
C ALA A 7 4.93 -6.85 -15.00
N GLN A 8 4.61 -8.14 -15.15
CA GLN A 8 4.19 -8.73 -16.42
C GLN A 8 2.73 -8.43 -16.78
N ILE A 9 1.81 -8.46 -15.80
CA ILE A 9 0.36 -8.43 -16.10
C ILE A 9 -0.44 -7.36 -15.36
N ALA A 10 0.06 -6.79 -14.25
CA ALA A 10 -0.74 -5.90 -13.44
C ALA A 10 -0.88 -4.53 -14.10
N GLU A 11 -2.06 -3.94 -13.94
CA GLU A 11 -2.38 -2.56 -14.34
C GLU A 11 -2.51 -1.64 -13.13
N ALA A 12 -2.85 -2.22 -11.96
CA ALA A 12 -2.70 -1.59 -10.67
C ALA A 12 -2.18 -2.64 -9.68
N THR A 13 -1.34 -2.22 -8.73
CA THR A 13 -0.83 -3.07 -7.66
C THR A 13 -1.13 -2.47 -6.30
N PHE A 14 -1.61 -3.30 -5.38
CA PHE A 14 -1.69 -2.92 -3.98
C PHE A 14 -0.30 -3.07 -3.37
N ALA A 15 0.33 -1.95 -3.05
CA ALA A 15 1.67 -1.92 -2.50
C ALA A 15 1.61 -1.98 -0.97
N SER A 16 2.43 -2.83 -0.37
CA SER A 16 2.69 -2.82 1.07
C SER A 16 3.96 -2.01 1.30
N ALA A 17 3.80 -0.70 1.48
CA ALA A 17 4.86 0.23 1.87
C ALA A 17 4.53 0.75 3.27
N GLU A 18 5.48 0.60 4.20
CA GLU A 18 5.34 1.03 5.60
C GLU A 18 6.02 2.38 5.88
N SER A 19 6.68 2.93 4.87
CA SER A 19 7.34 4.23 4.89
C SER A 19 7.44 4.77 3.47
N PHE A 20 7.67 6.07 3.35
CA PHE A 20 7.91 6.73 2.07
C PHE A 20 9.08 6.11 1.31
N GLU A 21 10.21 5.87 1.97
CA GLU A 21 11.42 5.30 1.36
C GLU A 21 11.17 3.87 0.86
N ALA A 22 10.47 3.05 1.64
CA ALA A 22 10.08 1.71 1.21
C ALA A 22 9.11 1.77 0.01
N GLY A 23 8.22 2.78 -0.01
CA GLY A 23 7.34 3.07 -1.14
C GLY A 23 8.11 3.40 -2.41
N GLN A 24 9.08 4.32 -2.33
CA GLN A 24 9.94 4.69 -3.47
C GLN A 24 10.73 3.49 -4.00
N GLN A 25 11.32 2.68 -3.11
CA GLN A 25 12.05 1.48 -3.51
C GLN A 25 11.14 0.47 -4.22
N TYR A 26 9.94 0.24 -3.70
CA TYR A 26 8.97 -0.66 -4.32
C TYR A 26 8.52 -0.14 -5.69
N TYR A 27 8.21 1.16 -5.77
CA TYR A 27 7.80 1.83 -7.00
C TYR A 27 8.87 1.69 -8.08
N ALA A 28 10.11 2.08 -7.77
CA ALA A 28 11.24 1.99 -8.69
C ALA A 28 11.49 0.55 -9.17
N ASP A 29 11.49 -0.43 -8.25
CA ASP A 29 11.69 -1.85 -8.58
C ASP A 29 10.60 -2.38 -9.53
N LEU A 30 9.32 -2.06 -9.26
CA LEU A 30 8.23 -2.54 -10.10
C LEU A 30 8.25 -1.91 -11.50
N LYS A 31 8.46 -0.59 -11.57
CA LYS A 31 8.52 0.15 -12.85
C LYS A 31 9.71 -0.31 -13.70
N ALA A 32 10.87 -0.54 -13.09
CA ALA A 32 12.05 -1.06 -13.78
C ALA A 32 11.82 -2.48 -14.34
N ARG A 33 11.16 -3.36 -13.58
CA ARG A 33 10.79 -4.71 -14.06
C ARG A 33 9.81 -4.65 -15.23
N ALA A 34 8.83 -3.75 -15.18
CA ALA A 34 7.87 -3.57 -16.27
C ALA A 34 8.56 -3.12 -17.56
N ALA A 35 9.46 -2.13 -17.46
CA ALA A 35 10.29 -1.67 -18.57
C ALA A 35 11.13 -2.80 -19.17
N ALA A 36 11.80 -3.61 -18.33
CA ALA A 36 12.61 -4.74 -18.76
C ALA A 36 11.79 -5.84 -19.49
N LEU A 37 10.48 -5.89 -19.25
CA LEU A 37 9.53 -6.79 -19.94
C LEU A 37 8.89 -6.15 -21.18
N GLY A 38 9.33 -4.96 -21.59
CA GLY A 38 8.80 -4.24 -22.76
C GLY A 38 7.44 -3.58 -22.53
N ARG A 39 7.00 -3.44 -21.28
CA ARG A 39 5.78 -2.71 -20.93
C ARG A 39 6.11 -1.26 -20.61
N ASP A 40 5.19 -0.39 -20.97
CA ASP A 40 5.16 0.99 -20.52
C ASP A 40 4.98 1.03 -18.98
N PRO A 41 5.97 1.52 -18.20
CA PRO A 41 5.91 1.53 -16.74
C PRO A 41 4.75 2.38 -16.19
N ASP A 42 4.30 3.39 -16.93
CA ASP A 42 3.23 4.28 -16.49
C ASP A 42 1.85 3.60 -16.59
N ARG A 43 1.75 2.46 -17.28
CA ARG A 43 0.54 1.62 -17.33
C ARG A 43 0.38 0.67 -16.15
N ILE A 44 1.18 0.84 -15.10
CA ILE A 44 1.05 0.10 -13.85
C ILE A 44 0.93 1.09 -12.71
N SER A 45 -0.27 1.28 -12.17
CA SER A 45 -0.47 2.14 -11.01
C SER A 45 0.03 1.46 -9.73
N VAL A 46 0.91 2.12 -8.98
CA VAL A 46 1.37 1.65 -7.67
C VAL A 46 0.52 2.29 -6.59
N MET A 47 -0.29 1.49 -5.88
CA MET A 47 -1.29 1.99 -4.94
C MET A 47 -1.04 1.47 -3.52
N PRO A 48 -0.22 2.15 -2.71
CA PRO A 48 -0.08 1.82 -1.30
C PRO A 48 -1.37 2.09 -0.52
N GLY A 49 -1.50 1.42 0.63
CA GLY A 49 -2.60 1.68 1.56
C GLY A 49 -2.44 3.03 2.24
N LEU A 50 -3.52 3.82 2.25
CA LEU A 50 -3.61 5.09 2.97
C LEU A 50 -4.67 4.95 4.05
N SER A 51 -4.28 5.24 5.28
CA SER A 51 -5.12 5.03 6.45
C SER A 51 -5.13 6.28 7.32
N PRO A 52 -5.97 7.27 6.97
CA PRO A 52 -5.79 8.60 7.51
C PRO A 52 -6.43 8.70 8.90
N ILE A 53 -5.73 9.40 9.80
CA ILE A 53 -6.31 9.91 11.04
C ILE A 53 -6.30 11.43 10.90
N VAL A 54 -7.48 12.01 10.69
CA VAL A 54 -7.64 13.45 10.45
C VAL A 54 -8.31 14.10 11.66
N ALA A 55 -7.68 15.13 12.19
CA ALA A 55 -8.23 16.03 13.20
C ALA A 55 -8.13 17.50 12.78
N ASP A 56 -8.63 18.44 13.59
CA ASP A 56 -8.53 19.85 13.21
C ASP A 56 -7.09 20.36 13.36
N THR A 57 -6.33 19.80 14.30
CA THR A 57 -4.89 20.03 14.45
C THR A 57 -4.07 18.74 14.39
N ASP A 58 -2.75 18.89 14.21
CA ASP A 58 -1.83 17.76 14.21
C ASP A 58 -1.78 17.08 15.60
N GLU A 59 -1.84 17.88 16.68
CA GLU A 59 -1.82 17.40 18.05
C GLU A 59 -3.05 16.55 18.38
N GLU A 60 -4.23 16.96 17.94
CA GLU A 60 -5.47 16.19 18.13
C GLU A 60 -5.43 14.87 17.36
N ALA A 61 -4.94 14.88 16.12
CA ALA A 61 -4.83 13.67 15.31
C ALA A 61 -3.84 12.68 15.95
N GLN A 62 -2.74 13.20 16.49
CA GLN A 62 -1.75 12.41 17.21
C GLN A 62 -2.34 11.82 18.49
N ALA A 63 -3.10 12.61 19.27
CA ALA A 63 -3.80 12.11 20.46
C ALA A 63 -4.81 11.00 20.11
N ILE A 64 -5.54 11.12 19.00
CA ILE A 64 -6.44 10.07 18.50
C ILE A 64 -5.63 8.81 18.12
N ALA A 65 -4.50 8.96 17.43
CA ALA A 65 -3.65 7.84 17.05
C ALA A 65 -3.10 7.10 18.28
N GLU A 66 -2.66 7.84 19.30
CA GLU A 66 -2.18 7.28 20.57
C GLU A 66 -3.31 6.58 21.34
N ALA A 67 -4.50 7.17 21.39
CA ALA A 67 -5.67 6.54 22.00
C ALA A 67 -6.10 5.26 21.26
N GLN A 68 -6.02 5.24 19.92
CA GLN A 68 -6.31 4.07 19.09
C GLN A 68 -5.26 2.97 19.21
N ALA A 69 -3.98 3.34 19.35
CA ALA A 69 -2.92 2.41 19.69
C ALA A 69 -3.18 1.75 21.06
N GLY A 70 -3.88 2.48 21.95
CA GLY A 70 -4.23 2.06 23.30
C GLY A 70 -3.00 1.84 24.18
N ALA A 71 -3.19 1.35 25.40
CA ALA A 71 -2.10 0.67 26.08
C ALA A 71 -1.69 -0.51 25.20
N LEU A 72 -0.45 -0.50 24.72
CA LEU A 72 0.12 -1.51 23.85
C LEU A 72 0.11 -2.87 24.57
N ASP A 73 -1.03 -3.54 24.50
CA ASP A 73 -1.30 -4.83 25.09
C ASP A 73 -0.51 -5.87 24.31
N LEU A 74 0.57 -6.34 24.92
CA LEU A 74 1.50 -7.27 24.30
C LEU A 74 0.79 -8.51 23.77
N ASP A 75 -0.27 -8.98 24.44
CA ASP A 75 -1.03 -10.14 23.97
C ASP A 75 -1.71 -9.86 22.63
N LYS A 76 -2.27 -8.66 22.45
CA LYS A 76 -2.84 -8.24 21.17
C LYS A 76 -1.76 -8.07 20.11
N LEU A 77 -0.61 -7.52 20.48
CA LEU A 77 0.52 -7.35 19.55
C LEU A 77 1.06 -8.69 19.06
N LEU A 78 1.16 -9.69 19.93
CA LEU A 78 1.57 -11.05 19.57
C LEU A 78 0.55 -11.71 18.63
N VAL A 79 -0.75 -11.49 18.85
CA VAL A 79 -1.80 -11.95 17.92
C VAL A 79 -1.67 -11.27 16.55
N GLN A 80 -1.42 -9.95 16.51
CA GLN A 80 -1.22 -9.23 15.23
C GLN A 80 0.02 -9.72 14.50
N LEU A 81 1.13 -9.94 15.22
CA LEU A 81 2.37 -10.52 14.68
C LEU A 81 2.11 -11.92 14.11
N GLY A 82 1.33 -12.75 14.82
CA GLY A 82 0.89 -14.09 14.43
C GLY A 82 0.26 -14.16 13.04
N ARG A 83 -0.50 -13.13 12.63
CA ARG A 83 -1.23 -13.11 11.35
C ARG A 83 -0.32 -13.32 10.14
N ALA A 84 0.88 -12.75 10.15
CA ALA A 84 1.84 -12.93 9.06
C ALA A 84 2.34 -14.39 8.95
N PHE A 85 2.29 -15.13 10.05
CA PHE A 85 2.78 -16.50 10.19
C PHE A 85 1.62 -17.49 10.34
N ASN A 86 0.56 -17.35 9.53
CA ASN A 86 -0.60 -18.23 9.59
C ASN A 86 -1.32 -18.25 10.95
N TYR A 87 -1.51 -17.05 11.53
CA TYR A 87 -2.15 -16.89 12.84
C TYR A 87 -1.43 -17.67 13.97
N HIS A 88 -0.11 -17.85 13.83
CA HIS A 88 0.69 -18.58 14.80
C HIS A 88 0.66 -17.93 16.17
N ASP A 89 0.54 -18.75 17.21
CA ASP A 89 0.54 -18.29 18.59
C ASP A 89 1.98 -18.06 19.06
N PHE A 90 2.40 -16.80 19.14
CA PHE A 90 3.73 -16.47 19.65
C PHE A 90 3.86 -16.52 21.17
N LYS A 91 2.75 -16.65 21.93
CA LYS A 91 2.80 -16.71 23.40
C LYS A 91 3.50 -17.96 23.93
N GLN A 92 3.69 -18.97 23.09
CA GLN A 92 4.43 -20.20 23.44
C GLN A 92 5.94 -20.01 23.57
N TYR A 93 6.50 -18.85 23.19
CA TYR A 93 7.93 -18.59 23.19
C TYR A 93 8.35 -17.58 24.27
N PRO A 94 9.62 -17.62 24.73
CA PRO A 94 10.14 -16.63 25.67
C PRO A 94 10.18 -15.23 25.03
N LEU A 95 9.50 -14.27 25.65
CA LEU A 95 9.34 -12.90 25.12
C LEU A 95 10.67 -12.15 24.95
N ASP A 96 11.58 -12.31 25.91
CA ASP A 96 12.89 -11.65 25.91
C ASP A 96 14.01 -12.55 25.35
N GLY A 97 13.63 -13.69 24.78
CA GLY A 97 14.50 -14.55 23.99
C GLY A 97 14.62 -14.08 22.53
N PRO A 98 15.50 -14.71 21.74
CA PRO A 98 15.59 -14.45 20.31
C PRO A 98 14.25 -14.76 19.63
N PHE A 99 13.93 -14.03 18.58
CA PHE A 99 12.75 -14.33 17.77
C PHE A 99 12.80 -15.78 17.24
N PRO A 100 11.72 -16.57 17.41
CA PRO A 100 11.73 -17.99 17.08
C PRO A 100 11.87 -18.22 15.57
N ASP A 101 12.45 -19.36 15.18
CA ASP A 101 12.50 -19.74 13.77
C ASP A 101 11.13 -20.25 13.29
N VAL A 102 10.38 -19.34 12.67
CA VAL A 102 9.02 -19.55 12.14
C VAL A 102 8.97 -19.43 10.62
N SER A 103 10.12 -19.53 9.92
CA SER A 103 10.15 -19.33 8.46
C SER A 103 9.33 -20.37 7.68
N HIS A 104 9.05 -21.52 8.28
CA HIS A 104 8.26 -22.59 7.70
C HIS A 104 6.74 -22.38 7.81
N LEU A 105 6.28 -21.43 8.64
CA LEU A 105 4.85 -21.20 8.91
C LEU A 105 4.19 -20.22 7.92
N THR A 106 4.91 -19.77 6.90
CA THR A 106 4.40 -18.75 5.98
C THR A 106 3.45 -19.36 4.94
N LEU A 107 2.22 -18.86 4.86
CA LEU A 107 1.32 -19.12 3.72
C LEU A 107 1.67 -18.23 2.52
N ASN A 108 1.35 -18.70 1.31
CA ASN A 108 1.56 -17.94 0.07
C ASN A 108 0.97 -16.52 0.13
N SER A 109 -0.20 -16.34 0.75
CA SER A 109 -0.88 -15.04 0.85
C SER A 109 -0.24 -14.04 1.83
N TYR A 110 0.58 -14.51 2.79
CA TYR A 110 1.26 -13.66 3.78
C TYR A 110 2.80 -13.66 3.65
N LYS A 111 3.35 -14.45 2.71
CA LYS A 111 4.78 -14.66 2.54
C LYS A 111 5.59 -13.38 2.48
N GLY A 112 5.17 -12.39 1.68
CA GLY A 112 5.89 -11.12 1.56
C GLY A 112 5.93 -10.32 2.88
N HIS A 113 4.86 -10.40 3.67
CA HIS A 113 4.79 -9.76 4.99
C HIS A 113 5.69 -10.49 5.99
N ALA A 114 5.58 -11.81 6.07
CA ALA A 114 6.39 -12.64 6.97
C ALA A 114 7.90 -12.52 6.69
N GLU A 115 8.31 -12.61 5.42
CA GLU A 115 9.71 -12.46 5.02
C GLU A 115 10.29 -11.09 5.39
N ARG A 116 9.48 -10.03 5.30
CA ARG A 116 9.89 -8.69 5.71
C ARG A 116 10.13 -8.61 7.21
N ILE A 117 9.22 -9.17 8.02
CA ILE A 117 9.39 -9.25 9.48
C ILE A 117 10.65 -10.04 9.81
N ILE A 118 10.83 -11.23 9.23
CA ILE A 118 12.03 -12.07 9.45
C ILE A 118 13.31 -11.30 9.11
N ARG A 119 13.36 -10.60 7.96
CA ARG A 119 14.54 -9.81 7.57
C ARG A 119 14.84 -8.71 8.59
N GLY A 120 13.84 -7.92 9.01
CA GLY A 120 14.06 -6.81 9.94
C GLY A 120 14.43 -7.27 11.34
N VAL A 121 13.80 -8.34 11.83
CA VAL A 121 14.16 -8.98 13.10
C VAL A 121 15.61 -9.48 13.09
N ARG A 122 16.04 -10.11 12.00
CA ARG A 122 17.43 -10.59 11.85
C ARG A 122 18.43 -9.44 11.74
N ALA A 123 18.11 -8.40 10.99
CA ALA A 123 18.99 -7.24 10.80
C ALA A 123 19.26 -6.51 12.13
N ASP A 124 18.23 -6.37 12.96
CA ASP A 124 18.30 -5.58 14.19
C ASP A 124 18.44 -6.43 15.46
N GLY A 125 18.52 -7.77 15.33
CA GLY A 125 18.68 -8.69 16.46
C GLY A 125 17.55 -8.65 17.49
N LEU A 126 16.31 -8.48 17.02
CA LEU A 126 15.17 -8.22 17.91
C LEU A 126 14.75 -9.44 18.74
N THR A 127 14.41 -9.22 20.00
CA THR A 127 13.65 -10.19 20.81
C THR A 127 12.22 -10.32 20.31
N LEU A 128 11.49 -11.37 20.73
CA LEU A 128 10.08 -11.52 20.39
C LEU A 128 9.23 -10.33 20.89
N ARG A 129 9.49 -9.83 22.09
CA ARG A 129 8.83 -8.65 22.65
C ARG A 129 9.05 -7.44 21.74
N GLN A 130 10.30 -7.17 21.38
CA GLN A 130 10.64 -6.04 20.50
C GLN A 130 10.00 -6.17 19.11
N ALA A 131 9.99 -7.39 18.55
CA ALA A 131 9.33 -7.67 17.29
C ALA A 131 7.81 -7.44 17.37
N ALA A 132 7.16 -7.83 18.47
CA ALA A 132 5.73 -7.58 18.69
C ALA A 132 5.42 -6.08 18.76
N TYR A 133 6.22 -5.30 19.48
CA TYR A 133 6.04 -3.84 19.51
C TYR A 133 6.33 -3.16 18.17
N ARG A 134 7.25 -3.68 17.38
CA ARG A 134 7.61 -3.08 16.09
C ARG A 134 6.64 -3.42 14.97
N TYR A 135 6.22 -4.68 14.89
CA TYR A 135 5.44 -5.21 13.76
C TYR A 135 4.00 -5.57 14.11
N GLY A 136 3.66 -5.68 15.40
CA GLY A 136 2.28 -5.85 15.87
C GLY A 136 1.52 -4.53 15.97
N VAL A 137 2.22 -3.39 15.95
CA VAL A 137 1.61 -2.06 15.93
C VAL A 137 1.36 -1.63 14.50
N TRP A 138 0.12 -1.24 14.23
CA TRP A 138 -0.21 -0.64 12.95
C TRP A 138 0.17 0.84 12.98
N ARG A 139 1.06 1.25 12.07
CA ARG A 139 1.47 2.64 11.90
C ARG A 139 0.89 3.19 10.61
N SER A 140 0.43 4.44 10.67
CA SER A 140 0.03 5.20 9.49
C SER A 140 0.93 6.41 9.37
N ASP A 141 1.41 6.66 8.15
CA ASP A 141 2.14 7.89 7.83
C ASP A 141 1.21 9.09 7.65
N PHE A 142 -0.11 8.88 7.67
CA PHE A 142 -1.14 9.86 7.32
C PHE A 142 -1.93 10.30 8.56
N ILE A 143 -1.24 10.87 9.53
CA ILE A 143 -1.83 11.35 10.80
C ILE A 143 -1.60 12.86 10.88
N GLY A 144 -2.66 13.64 11.04
CA GLY A 144 -2.55 15.10 11.20
C GLY A 144 -3.81 15.87 10.86
N SER A 145 -3.65 17.19 10.75
CA SER A 145 -4.61 18.10 10.15
C SER A 145 -4.88 17.76 8.68
N PRO A 146 -5.96 18.29 8.07
CA PRO A 146 -6.26 18.02 6.67
C PRO A 146 -5.11 18.43 5.73
N LYS A 147 -4.46 19.57 6.04
CA LYS A 147 -3.29 20.05 5.31
C LYS A 147 -2.11 19.10 5.45
N THR A 148 -1.80 18.63 6.67
CA THR A 148 -0.68 17.71 6.91
C THR A 148 -0.86 16.39 6.15
N VAL A 149 -2.07 15.84 6.16
CA VAL A 149 -2.38 14.62 5.40
C VAL A 149 -2.28 14.88 3.88
N ALA A 150 -2.77 16.01 3.38
CA ALA A 150 -2.65 16.37 1.96
C ALA A 150 -1.17 16.56 1.53
N ASP A 151 -0.37 17.24 2.36
CA ASP A 151 1.08 17.42 2.16
C ASP A 151 1.79 16.05 2.07
N LYS A 152 1.38 15.09 2.91
CA LYS A 152 1.94 13.73 2.88
C LYS A 152 1.56 12.97 1.62
N ILE A 153 0.30 13.06 1.19
CA ILE A 153 -0.18 12.46 -0.07
C ILE A 153 0.61 13.02 -1.26
N GLN A 154 0.77 14.34 -1.30
CA GLN A 154 1.56 15.02 -2.33
C GLN A 154 3.02 14.55 -2.33
N GLN A 155 3.66 14.51 -1.15
CA GLN A 155 5.03 14.03 -1.00
C GLN A 155 5.18 12.63 -1.60
N TRP A 156 4.27 11.71 -1.28
CA TRP A 156 4.29 10.34 -1.79
C TRP A 156 4.08 10.26 -3.30
N PHE A 157 3.18 11.06 -3.85
CA PHE A 157 2.91 11.10 -5.28
C PHE A 157 4.09 11.69 -6.07
N GLU A 158 4.49 12.92 -5.76
CA GLU A 158 5.58 13.64 -6.44
C GLU A 158 6.94 12.94 -6.23
N GLY A 159 7.13 12.33 -5.07
CA GLY A 159 8.29 11.54 -4.73
C GLY A 159 8.37 10.18 -5.44
N ARG A 160 7.41 9.83 -6.31
CA ARG A 160 7.35 8.53 -7.00
C ARG A 160 7.34 7.35 -6.01
N ALA A 161 6.57 7.48 -4.93
CA ALA A 161 6.26 6.38 -4.00
C ALA A 161 4.86 5.79 -4.23
N ALA A 162 3.98 6.53 -4.94
CA ALA A 162 2.61 6.14 -5.24
C ALA A 162 2.11 6.81 -6.53
N ASP A 163 1.26 6.11 -7.30
CA ASP A 163 0.43 6.71 -8.37
C ASP A 163 -1.01 6.97 -7.90
N GLY A 164 -1.36 6.46 -6.72
CA GLY A 164 -2.68 6.56 -6.10
C GLY A 164 -2.68 5.82 -4.76
N PHE A 165 -3.82 5.77 -4.08
CA PHE A 165 -3.89 5.17 -2.75
C PHE A 165 -5.14 4.31 -2.56
N ILE A 166 -4.99 3.25 -1.78
CA ILE A 166 -6.11 2.46 -1.29
C ILE A 166 -6.53 3.02 0.06
N LEU A 167 -7.57 3.85 0.05
CA LEU A 167 -8.12 4.47 1.25
C LEU A 167 -8.76 3.40 2.15
N ARG A 168 -8.27 3.28 3.38
CA ARG A 168 -8.83 2.42 4.42
C ARG A 168 -9.30 3.28 5.58
N VAL A 169 -10.60 3.31 5.77
CA VAL A 169 -11.31 4.01 6.85
C VAL A 169 -12.33 3.05 7.45
N THR A 170 -12.44 3.03 8.77
CA THR A 170 -13.31 2.08 9.49
C THR A 170 -14.64 2.70 9.90
N ARG A 171 -14.71 4.03 10.03
CA ARG A 171 -15.92 4.76 10.43
C ARG A 171 -16.39 5.68 9.30
N PRO A 172 -17.70 5.74 9.01
CA PRO A 172 -18.25 6.67 8.01
C PRO A 172 -17.88 8.13 8.24
N ALA A 173 -17.77 8.56 9.51
CA ALA A 173 -17.35 9.91 9.86
C ALA A 173 -15.90 10.22 9.44
N ASP A 174 -14.99 9.26 9.54
CA ASP A 174 -13.59 9.43 9.11
C ASP A 174 -13.51 9.57 7.59
N PHE A 175 -14.34 8.80 6.87
CA PHE A 175 -14.46 8.95 5.41
C PHE A 175 -15.02 10.32 5.03
N ALA A 176 -16.10 10.77 5.68
CA ALA A 176 -16.68 12.08 5.43
C ALA A 176 -15.66 13.19 5.66
N ARG A 177 -14.92 13.13 6.77
CA ARG A 177 -13.87 14.10 7.09
C ARG A 177 -12.76 14.13 6.04
N PHE A 178 -12.25 12.97 5.61
CA PHE A 178 -11.25 12.91 4.54
C PHE A 178 -11.78 13.51 3.24
N ARG A 179 -13.00 13.13 2.83
CA ARG A 179 -13.66 13.64 1.62
C ARG A 179 -13.90 15.16 1.68
N GLU A 180 -14.31 15.69 2.82
CA GLU A 180 -14.73 17.08 2.97
C GLU A 180 -13.58 18.03 3.29
N GLN A 181 -12.50 17.54 3.89
CA GLN A 181 -11.41 18.39 4.38
C GLN A 181 -10.08 18.15 3.67
N VAL A 182 -9.79 16.93 3.21
CA VAL A 182 -8.50 16.60 2.55
C VAL A 182 -8.63 16.66 1.03
N VAL A 183 -9.69 16.07 0.46
CA VAL A 183 -9.88 16.03 -1.00
C VAL A 183 -9.94 17.44 -1.63
N PRO A 184 -10.61 18.45 -1.06
CA PRO A 184 -10.60 19.79 -1.65
C PRO A 184 -9.20 20.39 -1.75
N ILE A 185 -8.35 20.18 -0.73
CA ILE A 185 -6.95 20.63 -0.76
C ILE A 185 -6.19 19.93 -1.91
N LEU A 186 -6.41 18.64 -2.12
CA LEU A 186 -5.78 17.91 -3.23
C LEU A 186 -6.30 18.39 -4.59
N GLN A 187 -7.59 18.73 -4.71
CA GLN A 187 -8.19 19.30 -5.91
C GLN A 187 -7.62 20.69 -6.23
N GLU A 188 -7.53 21.58 -5.24
CA GLU A 188 -6.91 22.91 -5.37
C GLU A 188 -5.45 22.82 -5.87
N ARG A 189 -4.74 21.75 -5.49
CA ARG A 189 -3.35 21.48 -5.92
C ARG A 189 -3.25 20.73 -7.25
N GLY A 190 -4.37 20.37 -7.89
CA GLY A 190 -4.37 19.57 -9.12
C GLY A 190 -3.92 18.12 -8.94
N LEU A 191 -3.93 17.60 -7.71
CA LEU A 191 -3.55 16.22 -7.37
C LEU A 191 -4.74 15.25 -7.34
N PHE A 192 -5.96 15.78 -7.42
CA PHE A 192 -7.17 14.97 -7.48
C PHE A 192 -8.17 15.61 -8.44
N ARG A 193 -8.89 14.77 -9.20
CA ARG A 193 -9.90 15.23 -10.15
C ARG A 193 -11.07 15.93 -9.46
N THR A 194 -11.65 16.93 -10.13
CA THR A 194 -12.89 17.61 -9.71
C THR A 194 -14.14 16.95 -10.26
N GLU A 195 -14.03 16.28 -11.40
CA GLU A 195 -15.11 15.56 -12.06
C GLU A 195 -14.61 14.26 -12.70
N TYR A 196 -15.54 13.41 -13.12
CA TYR A 196 -15.23 12.17 -13.81
C TYR A 196 -15.30 12.38 -15.32
N GLU A 197 -14.18 12.17 -16.01
CA GLU A 197 -14.06 12.36 -17.46
C GLU A 197 -14.30 11.08 -18.28
N HIS A 198 -14.43 9.94 -17.60
CA HIS A 198 -14.59 8.63 -18.22
C HIS A 198 -15.75 7.85 -17.59
N ASP A 199 -16.18 6.77 -18.23
CA ASP A 199 -17.25 5.87 -17.78
C ASP A 199 -16.73 4.48 -17.38
N THR A 200 -15.42 4.26 -17.53
CA THR A 200 -14.75 3.01 -17.16
C THR A 200 -13.68 3.22 -16.11
N LEU A 201 -13.48 2.20 -15.27
CA LEU A 201 -12.38 2.18 -14.30
C LEU A 201 -11.01 2.34 -14.98
N ARG A 202 -10.83 1.79 -16.19
CA ARG A 202 -9.60 1.97 -16.99
C ARG A 202 -9.36 3.44 -17.32
N GLY A 203 -10.37 4.12 -17.85
CA GLY A 203 -10.29 5.55 -18.12
C GLY A 203 -9.92 6.35 -16.86
N HIS A 204 -10.57 6.06 -15.72
CA HIS A 204 -10.25 6.71 -14.44
C HIS A 204 -8.82 6.48 -13.92
N LEU A 205 -8.13 5.45 -14.41
CA LEU A 205 -6.74 5.13 -14.09
C LEU A 205 -5.77 5.56 -15.21
N GLY A 206 -6.24 6.25 -16.26
CA GLY A 206 -5.42 6.65 -17.40
C GLY A 206 -5.00 5.48 -18.30
N LEU A 207 -5.71 4.34 -18.23
CA LEU A 207 -5.37 3.13 -18.96
C LEU A 207 -6.18 3.01 -20.25
N PRO A 208 -5.56 2.58 -21.38
CA PRO A 208 -6.28 2.34 -22.61
C PRO A 208 -7.22 1.13 -22.49
N ILE A 209 -8.27 1.13 -23.30
CA ILE A 209 -9.13 -0.03 -23.49
C ILE A 209 -8.35 -1.08 -24.32
N PRO A 210 -8.17 -2.32 -23.82
CA PRO A 210 -7.38 -3.31 -24.50
C PRO A 210 -8.14 -3.80 -25.74
N GLN A 211 -7.45 -3.84 -26.88
CA GLN A 211 -7.99 -4.44 -28.09
C GLN A 211 -8.16 -5.94 -27.88
N ASN A 212 -9.25 -6.49 -28.40
CA ASN A 212 -9.44 -7.93 -28.40
C ASN A 212 -8.41 -8.54 -29.36
N ARG A 213 -7.52 -9.41 -28.83
CA ARG A 213 -6.45 -10.09 -29.59
C ARG A 213 -6.93 -10.89 -30.80
N TRP A 214 -8.22 -11.22 -30.87
CA TRP A 214 -8.84 -11.92 -32.00
C TRP A 214 -9.51 -10.98 -32.99
N ALA A 215 -9.82 -9.73 -32.59
CA ALA A 215 -10.34 -8.71 -33.47
C ALA A 215 -9.24 -8.17 -34.41
N GLU A 216 -8.01 -8.00 -33.91
CA GLU A 216 -6.84 -7.63 -34.73
C GLU A 216 -6.55 -8.63 -35.85
N ARG A 217 -6.81 -9.93 -35.61
CA ARG A 217 -6.60 -10.99 -36.60
C ARG A 217 -7.68 -11.06 -37.69
N ARG A 218 -8.78 -10.33 -37.54
CA ARG A 218 -9.95 -10.39 -38.44
C ARG A 218 -10.02 -9.27 -39.46
N GLN A 219 -9.07 -8.33 -39.53
CA GLN A 219 -8.97 -7.43 -40.68
C GLN A 219 -8.50 -8.26 -41.89
N PRO A 220 -9.37 -8.62 -42.84
CA PRO A 220 -8.89 -9.17 -44.10
C PRO A 220 -8.19 -8.01 -44.79
N SER A 221 -7.01 -8.25 -45.35
CA SER A 221 -6.43 -7.36 -46.35
C SER A 221 -7.54 -7.03 -47.35
N LEU A 222 -7.97 -5.77 -47.41
CA LEU A 222 -8.70 -5.24 -48.56
C LEU A 222 -7.73 -5.35 -49.73
N VAL A 223 -7.73 -6.52 -50.38
CA VAL A 223 -7.11 -6.72 -51.67
C VAL A 223 -7.85 -5.76 -52.59
N ALA A 224 -7.11 -4.79 -53.12
CA ALA A 224 -7.56 -3.89 -54.15
C ALA A 224 -8.18 -4.71 -55.29
N ALA A 225 -9.46 -4.46 -55.56
CA ALA A 225 -10.07 -4.83 -56.82
C ALA A 225 -10.04 -3.57 -57.70
N GLU A 226 -9.06 -3.51 -58.59
CA GLU A 226 -9.17 -2.77 -59.86
C GLU A 226 -10.11 -3.51 -60.82
#